data_AF-D6D242-F1
#
_entry.id   AF-D6D242-F1
#
_cell.length_a   1.000
_cell.length_b   1.000
_cell.length_c   1.000
_cell.angle_alpha   90.00
_cell.angle_beta   90.00
_cell.angle_gamma   90.00
#
_symmetry.space_group_name_H-M   'P 1'
#
loop_
_entity.id
_entity.type
_entity.pdbx_description
1 polymer ?
#
loop_
_entity_poly.entity_id
_entity_poly.type
_entity_poly.pdbx_seq_one_letter_code
_entity_poly.pdbx_strand_id
1 'polypeptide(L)'
;MKIKTLVAMLFLSAGATTVVAQDATNCNSNSSISHEAVRAGNFKDAYTPWKAVLENCPTLRFYTFTDGYKILKGLMGQIKDRNNPEYQKYFDELMNTHDLRIKYTDEFLAKGTKVSSADEALGIKAVDYIAFAPKIDVNQAYQWLSQSVNAVKAESAAATIFYFLQMSLDKLKTDPNHKEQFIQDYLAASEYADAAIAAETNEAKKKNLQGIKDNLVALFVNSGTADCESLQNIYGPKVEANQTDLAYLKKVIDIMKMMRCTESEAYQQAAFYVYKIEPSADAATGCAYQAFKKGDIDGAVKFFDEAIGLETDNVKKAEKAYAAAAVLASAKKLSQARAYCQKAIGFNENYGAPYILIANLYAMSPNWSDESALNKCTYFAVIDKLQRAKQVDPSVAEEANSLIGRYSGHTPQAKDLFMLGYKQGDRITIGGWIGETTTIR
;
A
#
# COMPACT_ATOMS: atom_id res chain seq x y z
N MET A 1 34.32 64.55 6.60
CA MET A 1 34.09 65.33 7.84
C MET A 1 32.60 65.18 8.19
N LYS A 2 32.19 64.07 8.83
CA LYS A 2 31.89 63.91 10.27
C LYS A 2 31.03 65.02 10.90
N ILE A 3 29.72 64.76 11.00
CA ILE A 3 28.77 65.31 12.00
C ILE A 3 27.85 64.12 12.35
N LYS A 4 28.16 63.27 13.34
CA LYS A 4 27.90 63.36 14.79
C LYS A 4 26.43 63.59 15.18
N THR A 5 25.72 62.46 15.34
CA THR A 5 24.87 62.04 16.47
C THR A 5 23.99 63.06 17.21
N LEU A 6 22.68 62.77 17.28
CA LEU A 6 21.93 62.81 18.55
C LEU A 6 20.70 61.90 18.49
N VAL A 7 20.83 60.75 19.14
CA VAL A 7 19.77 59.81 19.49
C VAL A 7 19.14 60.32 20.79
N ALA A 8 17.85 60.65 20.77
CA ALA A 8 17.10 60.95 21.98
C ALA A 8 16.64 59.61 22.62
N MET A 9 17.48 59.08 23.52
CA MET A 9 17.04 58.12 24.52
C MET A 9 16.18 58.86 25.55
N LEU A 10 14.89 58.55 25.61
CA LEU A 10 14.06 58.94 26.73
C LEU A 10 14.15 57.85 27.80
N PHE A 11 15.10 58.01 28.73
CA PHE A 11 15.08 57.30 30.01
C PHE A 11 14.09 58.04 30.92
N LEU A 12 12.97 57.39 31.25
CA LEU A 12 12.14 57.74 32.39
C LEU A 12 12.15 56.57 33.36
N SER A 13 13.10 56.62 34.29
CA SER A 13 13.11 55.82 35.51
C SER A 13 12.97 56.77 36.70
N ALA A 14 11.75 56.90 37.23
CA ALA A 14 11.48 57.28 38.61
C ALA A 14 10.06 56.83 38.97
N GLY A 15 9.96 56.06 40.05
CA GLY A 15 8.77 55.29 40.41
C GLY A 15 7.53 56.12 40.72
N ALA A 16 6.42 55.63 40.19
CA ALA A 16 5.18 55.51 40.92
C ALA A 16 4.67 54.10 40.61
N THR A 17 4.49 53.26 41.62
CA THR A 17 3.66 52.05 41.50
C THR A 17 2.20 52.50 41.40
N THR A 18 1.85 53.14 40.30
CA THR A 18 0.47 53.15 39.82
C THR A 18 0.31 51.85 39.07
N VAL A 19 -0.27 50.86 39.73
CA VAL A 19 -1.03 49.83 39.04
C VAL A 19 -2.11 50.60 38.29
N VAL A 20 -1.83 50.95 37.03
CA VAL A 20 -2.88 51.40 36.14
C VAL A 20 -3.78 50.18 36.03
N ALA A 21 -4.94 50.21 36.69
CA ALA A 21 -5.97 49.22 36.48
C ALA A 21 -6.28 49.28 34.99
N GLN A 22 -5.72 48.32 34.24
CA GLN A 22 -5.93 48.23 32.81
C GLN A 22 -7.41 48.01 32.60
N ASP A 23 -8.04 48.87 31.81
CA ASP A 23 -9.41 48.65 31.40
C ASP A 23 -9.45 47.36 30.59
N ALA A 24 -10.00 46.30 31.20
CA ALA A 24 -10.12 44.98 30.58
C ALA A 24 -10.90 45.05 29.25
N THR A 25 -11.71 46.09 29.05
CA THR A 25 -12.51 46.30 27.84
C THR A 25 -11.72 46.94 26.68
N ASN A 26 -10.54 47.52 26.93
CA ASN A 26 -9.72 48.14 25.88
C ASN A 26 -8.86 47.10 25.13
N CYS A 27 -9.52 46.30 24.30
CA CYS A 27 -8.90 45.18 23.60
C CYS A 27 -7.75 45.57 22.66
N ASN A 28 -7.78 46.74 21.99
CA ASN A 28 -6.68 47.16 21.11
C ASN A 28 -5.39 47.46 21.90
N SER A 29 -5.51 48.12 23.04
CA SER A 29 -4.36 48.41 23.91
C SER A 29 -3.78 47.12 24.50
N ASN A 30 -4.64 46.27 25.08
CA ASN A 30 -4.23 45.00 25.68
C ASN A 30 -3.61 44.06 24.62
N SER A 31 -4.16 44.03 23.41
CA SER A 31 -3.64 43.23 22.30
C SER A 31 -2.24 43.68 21.88
N SER A 32 -1.99 45.00 21.79
CA SER A 32 -0.67 45.55 21.47
C SER A 32 0.35 45.26 22.57
N ILE A 33 0.00 45.52 23.83
CA ILE A 33 0.88 45.32 24.99
C ILE A 33 1.30 43.84 25.10
N SER A 34 0.31 42.93 25.03
CA SER A 34 0.57 41.49 25.06
C SER A 34 1.48 41.06 23.91
N HIS A 35 1.20 41.49 22.68
CA HIS A 35 1.96 41.07 21.51
C HIS A 35 3.43 41.50 21.62
N GLU A 36 3.70 42.75 22.02
CA GLU A 36 5.06 43.25 22.19
C GLU A 36 5.79 42.54 23.34
N ALA A 37 5.10 42.26 24.46
CA ALA A 37 5.68 41.49 25.56
C ALA A 37 6.06 40.05 25.13
N VAL A 38 5.22 39.39 24.31
CA VAL A 38 5.54 38.07 23.73
C VAL A 38 6.73 38.15 22.77
N ARG A 39 6.81 39.19 21.93
CA ARG A 39 7.97 39.41 21.05
C ARG A 39 9.28 39.62 21.83
N ALA A 40 9.19 40.22 23.01
CA ALA A 40 10.31 40.37 23.94
C ALA A 40 10.61 39.11 24.78
N GLY A 41 9.80 38.04 24.66
CA GLY A 41 9.95 36.82 25.46
C GLY A 41 9.49 36.96 26.93
N ASN A 42 8.81 38.06 27.27
CA ASN A 42 8.34 38.34 28.62
C ASN A 42 6.92 37.82 28.82
N PHE A 43 6.79 36.51 29.03
CA PHE A 43 5.50 35.84 29.13
C PHE A 43 4.70 36.21 30.39
N LYS A 44 5.38 36.58 31.48
CA LYS A 44 4.73 36.98 32.72
C LYS A 44 3.95 38.29 32.54
N ASP A 45 4.58 39.28 31.91
CA ASP A 45 3.94 40.57 31.67
C ASP A 45 2.93 40.51 30.51
N ALA A 46 3.07 39.54 29.60
CA ALA A 46 2.10 39.31 28.53
C ALA A 46 0.80 38.64 29.02
N TYR A 47 0.84 37.86 30.10
CA TYR A 47 -0.26 36.96 30.49
C TYR A 47 -1.59 37.69 30.79
N THR A 48 -1.57 38.70 31.65
CA THR A 48 -2.78 39.45 32.04
C THR A 48 -3.42 40.18 30.84
N PRO A 49 -2.70 41.02 30.07
CA PRO A 49 -3.30 41.71 28.92
C PRO A 49 -3.74 40.73 27.82
N TRP A 50 -3.01 39.62 27.60
CA TRP A 50 -3.43 38.56 26.69
C TRP A 50 -4.78 37.96 27.08
N LYS A 51 -4.91 37.57 28.35
CA LYS A 51 -6.13 36.93 28.86
C LYS A 51 -7.35 37.83 28.73
N ALA A 52 -7.18 39.13 29.01
CA ALA A 52 -8.23 40.12 28.80
C ALA A 52 -8.69 40.21 27.33
N VAL A 53 -7.78 40.09 26.37
CA VAL A 53 -8.13 40.09 24.93
C VAL A 53 -8.83 38.78 24.54
N LEU A 54 -8.36 37.64 25.03
CA LEU A 54 -8.98 36.34 24.74
C LEU A 54 -10.42 36.27 25.26
N GLU A 55 -10.69 36.82 26.44
CA GLU A 55 -12.01 36.82 27.07
C GLU A 55 -12.98 37.83 26.42
N ASN A 56 -12.52 39.05 26.13
CA ASN A 56 -13.41 40.13 25.70
C ASN A 56 -13.48 40.31 24.17
N CYS A 57 -12.39 40.01 23.45
CA CYS A 57 -12.29 40.23 22.00
C CYS A 57 -11.49 39.14 21.28
N PRO A 58 -11.86 37.86 21.39
CA PRO A 58 -11.08 36.74 20.85
C PRO A 58 -10.85 36.79 19.33
N THR A 59 -11.70 37.50 18.59
CA THR A 59 -11.65 37.56 17.12
C THR A 59 -10.97 38.83 16.58
N LEU A 60 -10.41 39.67 17.47
CA LEU A 60 -9.75 40.93 17.09
C LEU A 60 -8.50 40.71 16.24
N ARG A 61 -7.63 39.79 16.66
CA ARG A 61 -6.38 39.41 15.98
C ARG A 61 -6.14 37.92 16.16
N PHE A 62 -5.79 37.22 15.08
CA PHE A 62 -5.50 35.79 15.15
C PHE A 62 -4.29 35.47 16.03
N TYR A 63 -3.32 36.39 16.11
CA TYR A 63 -2.14 36.16 16.94
C TYR A 63 -2.46 36.03 18.43
N THR A 64 -3.64 36.45 18.90
CA THR A 64 -4.10 36.21 20.28
C THR A 64 -3.99 34.73 20.64
N PHE A 65 -4.30 33.81 19.72
CA PHE A 65 -4.15 32.37 19.96
C PHE A 65 -2.68 31.94 19.91
N THR A 66 -1.94 32.34 18.86
CA THR A 66 -0.53 31.93 18.72
C THR A 66 0.37 32.46 19.82
N ASP A 67 0.06 33.65 20.33
CA ASP A 67 0.76 34.27 21.46
C ASP A 67 0.33 33.63 22.76
N GLY A 68 -0.96 33.30 22.93
CA GLY A 68 -1.44 32.50 24.05
C GLY A 68 -0.71 31.17 24.21
N TYR A 69 -0.47 30.46 23.10
CA TYR A 69 0.32 29.24 23.11
C TYR A 69 1.75 29.47 23.62
N LYS A 70 2.41 30.55 23.18
CA LYS A 70 3.78 30.88 23.63
C LYS A 70 3.81 31.26 25.10
N ILE A 71 2.86 32.09 25.54
CA ILE A 71 2.74 32.54 26.93
C ILE A 71 2.58 31.34 27.85
N LEU A 72 1.56 30.50 27.60
CA LEU A 72 1.23 29.39 28.47
C LEU A 72 2.32 28.32 28.48
N LYS A 73 2.88 27.95 27.32
CA LYS A 73 4.02 27.02 27.25
C LYS A 73 5.26 27.58 27.93
N GLY A 74 5.51 28.89 27.80
CA GLY A 74 6.61 29.58 28.45
C GLY A 74 6.50 29.58 29.97
N LEU A 75 5.30 29.87 30.50
CA LEU A 75 5.02 29.84 31.93
C LEU A 75 5.09 28.41 32.49
N MET A 76 4.48 27.43 31.81
CA MET A 76 4.60 26.02 32.18
C MET A 76 6.04 25.53 32.17
N GLY A 77 6.86 25.98 31.21
CA GLY A 77 8.27 25.62 31.11
C GLY A 77 9.13 26.07 32.30
N GLN A 78 8.64 27.00 33.12
CA GLN A 78 9.30 27.42 34.36
C GLN A 78 8.95 26.54 35.56
N ILE A 79 7.95 25.65 35.43
CA ILE A 79 7.44 24.79 36.49
C ILE A 79 7.89 23.35 36.22
N LYS A 80 8.73 22.80 37.12
CA LYS A 80 9.28 21.45 36.96
C LYS A 80 8.27 20.33 37.21
N ASP A 81 7.39 20.52 38.20
CA ASP A 81 6.39 19.54 38.57
C ASP A 81 5.10 19.75 37.77
N ARG A 82 4.78 18.82 36.87
CA ARG A 82 3.55 18.87 36.06
C ARG A 82 2.27 18.69 36.89
N ASN A 83 2.38 18.21 38.14
CA ASN A 83 1.25 18.11 39.06
C ASN A 83 1.03 19.39 39.88
N ASN A 84 1.87 20.41 39.70
CA ASN A 84 1.69 21.69 40.37
C ASN A 84 0.36 22.35 39.93
N PRO A 85 -0.43 22.92 40.85
CA PRO A 85 -1.70 23.58 40.52
C PRO A 85 -1.58 24.71 39.49
N GLU A 86 -0.49 25.47 39.48
CA GLU A 86 -0.24 26.50 38.47
C GLU A 86 0.08 25.89 37.10
N TYR A 87 0.83 24.79 37.06
CA TYR A 87 1.05 24.06 35.80
C TYR A 87 -0.27 23.56 35.23
N GLN A 88 -1.09 22.92 36.07
CA GLN A 88 -2.41 22.41 35.67
C GLN A 88 -3.31 23.54 35.17
N LYS A 89 -3.36 24.67 35.89
CA LYS A 89 -4.09 25.87 35.46
C LYS A 89 -3.64 26.33 34.07
N TYR A 90 -2.34 26.50 33.83
CA TYR A 90 -1.84 26.96 32.53
C TYR A 90 -2.04 25.93 31.42
N PHE A 91 -2.00 24.63 31.75
CA PHE A 91 -2.33 23.57 30.81
C PHE A 91 -3.80 23.60 30.41
N ASP A 92 -4.72 23.75 31.37
CA ASP A 92 -6.15 23.85 31.10
C ASP A 92 -6.47 25.11 30.27
N GLU A 93 -5.83 26.23 30.60
CA GLU A 93 -5.92 27.45 29.79
C GLU A 93 -5.34 27.25 28.37
N LEU A 94 -4.33 26.40 28.19
CA LEU A 94 -3.77 26.09 26.87
C LEU A 94 -4.77 25.27 26.05
N MET A 95 -5.39 24.26 26.66
CA MET A 95 -6.41 23.46 26.00
C MET A 95 -7.64 24.32 25.64
N ASN A 96 -8.08 25.18 26.55
CA ASN A 96 -9.17 26.12 26.27
C ASN A 96 -8.81 27.12 25.17
N THR A 97 -7.55 27.61 25.11
CA THR A 97 -7.10 28.50 24.04
C THR A 97 -7.16 27.80 22.68
N HIS A 98 -6.80 26.51 22.60
CA HIS A 98 -6.98 25.70 21.40
C HIS A 98 -8.46 25.53 21.03
N ASP A 99 -9.33 25.25 22.00
CA ASP A 99 -10.77 25.11 21.77
C ASP A 99 -11.40 26.40 21.25
N LEU A 100 -11.03 27.55 21.82
CA LEU A 100 -11.47 28.85 21.33
C LEU A 100 -10.91 29.14 19.93
N ARG A 101 -9.64 28.80 19.66
CA ARG A 101 -9.07 28.94 18.32
C ARG A 101 -9.89 28.14 17.31
N ILE A 102 -10.18 26.87 17.60
CA ILE A 102 -10.99 25.99 16.75
C ILE A 102 -12.37 26.62 16.53
N LYS A 103 -13.06 27.02 17.62
CA LYS A 103 -14.37 27.67 17.57
C LYS A 103 -14.43 28.91 16.67
N TYR A 104 -13.39 29.75 16.71
CA TYR A 104 -13.36 31.01 15.95
C TYR A 104 -12.67 30.89 14.57
N THR A 105 -12.22 29.71 14.18
CA THR A 105 -11.46 29.51 12.93
C THR A 105 -12.24 29.98 11.71
N ASP A 106 -13.50 29.59 11.60
CA ASP A 106 -14.34 29.92 10.45
C ASP A 106 -14.59 31.44 10.34
N GLU A 107 -14.65 32.16 11.47
CA GLU A 107 -14.78 33.61 11.46
C GLU A 107 -13.53 34.29 10.90
N PHE A 108 -12.33 33.78 11.22
CA PHE A 108 -11.09 34.30 10.65
C PHE A 108 -10.96 34.00 9.16
N LEU A 109 -11.33 32.79 8.75
CA LEU A 109 -11.36 32.39 7.33
C LEU A 109 -12.35 33.25 6.54
N ALA A 110 -13.55 33.50 7.08
CA ALA A 110 -14.55 34.36 6.46
C ALA A 110 -14.08 35.81 6.29
N LYS A 111 -13.21 36.30 7.19
CA LYS A 111 -12.55 37.61 7.08
C LYS A 111 -11.35 37.62 6.12
N GLY A 112 -11.04 36.51 5.46
CA GLY A 112 -9.89 36.38 4.56
C GLY A 112 -8.54 36.22 5.26
N THR A 113 -8.54 35.90 6.56
CA THR A 113 -7.30 35.65 7.30
C THR A 113 -6.76 34.28 6.89
N LYS A 114 -5.49 34.21 6.47
CA LYS A 114 -4.83 32.95 6.12
C LYS A 114 -4.46 32.18 7.37
N VAL A 115 -5.31 31.25 7.77
CA VAL A 115 -5.14 30.37 8.94
C VAL A 115 -5.48 28.93 8.56
N SER A 116 -4.97 27.97 9.32
CA SER A 116 -5.28 26.56 9.11
C SER A 116 -6.74 26.22 9.45
N SER A 117 -7.26 25.13 8.91
CA SER A 117 -8.65 24.67 9.15
C SER A 117 -8.90 24.32 10.62
N ALA A 118 -10.16 24.11 10.99
CA ALA A 118 -10.53 23.64 12.32
C ALA A 118 -9.93 22.24 12.60
N ASP A 119 -9.97 21.33 11.62
CA ASP A 119 -9.42 19.98 11.73
C ASP A 119 -7.89 20.00 11.85
N GLU A 120 -7.19 20.88 11.13
CA GLU A 120 -5.73 20.99 11.27
C GLU A 120 -5.36 21.53 12.66
N ALA A 121 -6.12 22.49 13.20
CA ALA A 121 -5.90 22.95 14.57
C ALA A 121 -6.24 21.94 15.64
N LEU A 122 -7.20 21.05 15.41
CA LEU A 122 -7.42 19.91 16.30
C LEU A 122 -6.18 19.03 16.39
N GLY A 123 -5.47 18.84 15.27
CA GLY A 123 -4.18 18.15 15.24
C GLY A 123 -3.11 18.88 16.05
N ILE A 124 -3.01 20.21 15.91
CA ILE A 124 -2.08 21.03 16.70
C ILE A 124 -2.41 20.93 18.21
N LYS A 125 -3.69 21.00 18.59
CA LYS A 125 -4.16 20.80 19.96
C LYS A 125 -3.70 19.45 20.50
N ALA A 126 -3.89 18.39 19.72
CA ALA A 126 -3.53 17.04 20.15
C ALA A 126 -2.02 16.86 20.33
N VAL A 127 -1.19 17.44 19.45
CA VAL A 127 0.27 17.41 19.61
C VAL A 127 0.72 18.15 20.87
N ASP A 128 0.13 19.32 21.15
CA ASP A 128 0.40 20.05 22.39
C ASP A 128 -0.10 19.30 23.62
N TYR A 129 -1.26 18.66 23.55
CA TYR A 129 -1.78 17.79 24.60
C TYR A 129 -0.78 16.68 24.93
N ILE A 130 -0.26 15.97 23.93
CA ILE A 130 0.74 14.90 24.11
C ILE A 130 2.02 15.44 24.76
N ALA A 131 2.48 16.62 24.33
CA ALA A 131 3.72 17.20 24.86
C ALA A 131 3.59 17.67 26.32
N PHE A 132 2.47 18.30 26.68
CA PHE A 132 2.32 19.07 27.91
C PHE A 132 1.38 18.46 28.94
N ALA A 133 0.55 17.47 28.61
CA ALA A 133 -0.36 16.87 29.58
C ALA A 133 0.40 16.30 30.80
N PRO A 134 -0.08 16.53 32.03
CA PRO A 134 0.45 15.86 33.21
C PRO A 134 0.32 14.34 33.12
N LYS A 135 -0.80 13.89 32.54
CA LYS A 135 -1.08 12.49 32.21
C LYS A 135 -1.83 12.43 30.88
N ILE A 136 -1.31 11.66 29.94
CA ILE A 136 -1.90 11.49 28.61
C ILE A 136 -3.05 10.48 28.70
N ASP A 137 -4.22 10.87 28.22
CA ASP A 137 -5.26 9.94 27.78
C ASP A 137 -5.02 9.57 26.31
N VAL A 138 -4.52 8.36 26.09
CA VAL A 138 -4.18 7.84 24.76
C VAL A 138 -5.42 7.78 23.85
N ASN A 139 -6.60 7.45 24.40
CA ASN A 139 -7.81 7.35 23.60
C ASN A 139 -8.25 8.73 23.10
N GLN A 140 -8.20 9.74 23.98
CA GLN A 140 -8.57 11.11 23.61
C GLN A 140 -7.60 11.69 22.59
N ALA A 141 -6.29 11.51 22.80
CA ALA A 141 -5.27 11.97 21.88
C ALA A 141 -5.40 11.29 20.50
N TYR A 142 -5.57 9.96 20.48
CA TYR A 142 -5.83 9.20 19.26
C TYR A 142 -7.07 9.71 18.52
N GLN A 143 -8.18 9.96 19.23
CA GLN A 143 -9.42 10.45 18.61
C GLN A 143 -9.22 11.79 17.90
N TRP A 144 -8.59 12.77 18.57
CA TRP A 144 -8.32 14.08 17.98
C TRP A 144 -7.38 13.99 16.78
N LEU A 145 -6.32 13.18 16.89
CA LEU A 145 -5.36 12.97 15.81
C LEU A 145 -5.98 12.24 14.62
N SER A 146 -6.76 11.19 14.86
CA SER A 146 -7.46 10.44 13.82
C SER A 146 -8.44 11.33 13.06
N GLN A 147 -9.23 12.14 13.77
CA GLN A 147 -10.13 13.11 13.12
C GLN A 147 -9.34 14.11 12.27
N SER A 148 -8.30 14.71 12.84
CA SER A 148 -7.48 15.71 12.15
C SER A 148 -6.80 15.14 10.89
N VAL A 149 -6.07 14.03 11.03
CA VAL A 149 -5.27 13.46 9.94
C VAL A 149 -6.14 12.90 8.83
N ASN A 150 -7.29 12.28 9.14
CA ASN A 150 -8.17 11.75 8.09
C ASN A 150 -8.96 12.85 7.35
N ALA A 151 -9.18 14.01 7.99
CA ALA A 151 -9.78 15.18 7.35
C ALA A 151 -8.76 15.95 6.49
N VAL A 152 -7.57 16.21 7.03
CA VAL A 152 -6.54 17.07 6.41
C VAL A 152 -5.60 16.29 5.47
N LYS A 153 -5.40 14.99 5.72
CA LYS A 153 -4.63 14.06 4.88
C LYS A 153 -3.18 14.53 4.67
N ALA A 154 -2.73 14.61 3.42
CA ALA A 154 -1.36 14.95 3.02
C ALA A 154 -0.93 16.37 3.43
N GLU A 155 -1.89 17.28 3.66
CA GLU A 155 -1.60 18.64 4.12
C GLU A 155 -1.36 18.70 5.64
N SER A 156 -1.58 17.59 6.36
CA SER A 156 -1.37 17.53 7.80
C SER A 156 0.10 17.79 8.14
N ALA A 157 0.34 18.51 9.23
CA ALA A 157 1.70 18.68 9.73
C ALA A 157 2.33 17.31 10.02
N ALA A 158 3.59 17.14 9.63
CA ALA A 158 4.27 15.84 9.70
C ALA A 158 4.33 15.27 11.13
N ALA A 159 4.43 16.13 12.14
CA ALA A 159 4.34 15.73 13.55
C ALA A 159 2.96 15.16 13.90
N THR A 160 1.88 15.72 13.38
CA THR A 160 0.51 15.24 13.59
C THR A 160 0.34 13.83 13.00
N ILE A 161 0.85 13.58 11.79
CA ILE A 161 0.82 12.24 11.16
C ILE A 161 1.61 11.23 12.01
N PHE A 162 2.82 11.61 12.46
CA PHE A 162 3.63 10.75 13.32
C PHE A 162 2.92 10.42 14.64
N TYR A 163 2.39 11.42 15.35
CA TYR A 163 1.72 11.20 16.61
C TYR A 163 0.39 10.44 16.45
N PHE A 164 -0.32 10.60 15.33
CA PHE A 164 -1.49 9.79 15.02
C PHE A 164 -1.15 8.30 15.05
N LEU A 165 -0.13 7.89 14.31
CA LEU A 165 0.29 6.49 14.30
C LEU A 165 0.85 6.05 15.65
N GLN A 166 1.62 6.90 16.34
CA GLN A 166 2.16 6.62 17.66
C GLN A 166 1.06 6.36 18.70
N MET A 167 0.01 7.21 18.75
CA MET A 167 -1.11 7.01 19.66
C MET A 167 -1.95 5.78 19.29
N SER A 168 -2.07 5.47 17.99
CA SER A 168 -2.67 4.21 17.55
C SER A 168 -1.88 2.98 18.02
N LEU A 169 -0.54 3.03 17.94
CA LEU A 169 0.34 1.99 18.48
C LEU A 169 0.21 1.86 20.00
N ASP A 170 0.18 2.97 20.72
CA ASP A 170 0.04 2.94 22.18
C ASP A 170 -1.33 2.42 22.62
N LYS A 171 -2.38 2.72 21.84
CA LYS A 171 -3.70 2.11 22.01
C LYS A 171 -3.64 0.60 21.79
N LEU A 172 -3.00 0.13 20.72
CA LEU A 172 -2.76 -1.31 20.45
C LEU A 172 -2.06 -2.03 21.60
N LYS A 173 -1.05 -1.41 22.24
CA LYS A 173 -0.36 -2.00 23.40
C LYS A 173 -1.30 -2.27 24.58
N THR A 174 -2.38 -1.50 24.71
CA THR A 174 -3.35 -1.62 25.80
C THR A 174 -4.63 -2.37 25.41
N ASP A 175 -4.94 -2.43 24.11
CA ASP A 175 -6.12 -3.08 23.55
C ASP A 175 -5.75 -3.88 22.29
N PRO A 176 -5.54 -5.20 22.41
CA PRO A 176 -5.23 -6.07 21.28
C PRO A 176 -6.26 -6.06 20.16
N ASN A 177 -7.51 -5.63 20.41
CA ASN A 177 -8.54 -5.54 19.37
C ASN A 177 -8.30 -4.37 18.39
N HIS A 178 -7.47 -3.40 18.79
CA HIS A 178 -7.08 -2.27 17.95
C HIS A 178 -6.08 -2.69 16.84
N LYS A 179 -5.66 -3.96 16.78
CA LYS A 179 -4.62 -4.43 15.84
C LYS A 179 -4.94 -4.18 14.37
N GLU A 180 -6.18 -4.48 13.95
CA GLU A 180 -6.58 -4.21 12.57
C GLU A 180 -6.64 -2.70 12.30
N GLN A 181 -7.19 -1.93 13.25
CA GLN A 181 -7.28 -0.48 13.10
C GLN A 181 -5.89 0.16 13.01
N PHE A 182 -4.93 -0.30 13.81
CA PHE A 182 -3.53 0.14 13.73
C PHE A 182 -2.91 -0.10 12.35
N ILE A 183 -3.16 -1.26 11.74
CA ILE A 183 -2.72 -1.52 10.35
C ILE A 183 -3.35 -0.52 9.40
N GLN A 184 -4.66 -0.27 9.52
CA GLN A 184 -5.35 0.71 8.66
C GLN A 184 -4.83 2.14 8.87
N ASP A 185 -4.55 2.53 10.12
CA ASP A 185 -4.00 3.83 10.47
C ASP A 185 -2.58 4.01 9.89
N TYR A 186 -1.74 2.96 9.94
CA TYR A 186 -0.42 2.96 9.30
C TYR A 186 -0.53 3.18 7.79
N LEU A 187 -1.43 2.45 7.12
CA LEU A 187 -1.62 2.56 5.68
C LEU A 187 -2.05 3.98 5.28
N ALA A 188 -3.02 4.56 6.00
CA ALA A 188 -3.45 5.93 5.78
C ALA A 188 -2.32 6.94 6.04
N ALA A 189 -1.62 6.82 7.16
CA ALA A 189 -0.49 7.70 7.50
C ALA A 189 0.64 7.62 6.46
N SER A 190 0.96 6.42 5.97
CA SER A 190 1.96 6.21 4.93
C SER A 190 1.52 6.80 3.59
N GLU A 191 0.26 6.62 3.20
CA GLU A 191 -0.31 7.22 1.99
C GLU A 191 -0.22 8.75 2.04
N TYR A 192 -0.60 9.36 3.16
CA TYR A 192 -0.56 10.82 3.34
C TYR A 192 0.88 11.35 3.34
N ALA A 193 1.81 10.63 3.97
CA ALA A 193 3.23 10.97 3.91
C ALA A 193 3.77 10.90 2.47
N ASP A 194 3.40 9.87 1.70
CA ASP A 194 3.79 9.73 0.29
C ASP A 194 3.25 10.86 -0.58
N ALA A 195 1.98 11.20 -0.43
CA ALA A 195 1.37 12.32 -1.13
C ALA A 195 2.04 13.66 -0.76
N ALA A 196 2.37 13.87 0.51
CA ALA A 196 3.09 15.07 0.95
C ALA A 196 4.51 15.15 0.34
N ILE A 197 5.24 14.03 0.29
CA ILE A 197 6.57 13.94 -0.34
C ILE A 197 6.50 14.23 -1.83
N ALA A 198 5.47 13.72 -2.51
CA ALA A 198 5.26 13.93 -3.94
C ALA A 198 4.93 15.40 -4.27
N ALA A 199 4.17 16.07 -3.40
CA ALA A 199 3.79 17.48 -3.57
C ALA A 199 4.89 18.48 -3.19
N GLU A 200 5.85 18.10 -2.34
CA GLU A 200 6.91 18.98 -1.88
C GLU A 200 8.03 19.16 -2.93
N THR A 201 8.33 20.42 -3.24
CA THR A 201 9.34 20.81 -4.24
C THR A 201 10.66 21.26 -3.60
N ASN A 202 10.64 21.59 -2.31
CA ASN A 202 11.83 21.93 -1.56
C ASN A 202 12.53 20.66 -1.03
N GLU A 203 13.74 20.39 -1.53
CA GLU A 203 14.52 19.20 -1.17
C GLU A 203 14.76 19.02 0.34
N ALA A 204 15.01 20.10 1.09
CA ALA A 204 15.24 20.00 2.52
C ALA A 204 13.98 19.58 3.28
N LYS A 205 12.82 20.14 2.90
CA LYS A 205 11.52 19.74 3.47
C LYS A 205 11.13 18.33 3.06
N LYS A 206 11.37 17.97 1.79
CA LYS A 206 11.15 16.62 1.28
C LYS A 206 11.96 15.57 2.04
N LYS A 207 13.23 15.86 2.34
CA LYS A 207 14.06 15.01 3.20
C LYS A 207 13.50 14.84 4.60
N ASN A 208 12.95 15.91 5.19
CA ASN A 208 12.30 15.82 6.50
C ASN A 208 11.03 14.95 6.45
N LEU A 209 10.20 15.09 5.41
CA LEU A 209 9.02 14.26 5.19
C LEU A 209 9.40 12.78 4.98
N GLN A 210 10.48 12.51 4.24
CA GLN A 210 11.03 11.17 4.10
C GLN A 210 11.45 10.58 5.45
N GLY A 211 12.14 11.35 6.29
CA GLY A 211 12.49 10.90 7.64
C GLY A 211 11.26 10.58 8.51
N ILE A 212 10.15 11.32 8.33
CA ILE A 212 8.89 11.00 9.00
C ILE A 212 8.30 9.70 8.46
N LYS A 213 8.28 9.50 7.13
CA LYS A 213 7.86 8.23 6.52
C LYS A 213 8.67 7.06 7.07
N ASP A 214 9.99 7.18 7.13
CA ASP A 214 10.87 6.15 7.66
C ASP A 214 10.55 5.82 9.13
N ASN A 215 10.21 6.84 9.93
CA ASN A 215 9.74 6.66 11.31
C ASN A 215 8.37 5.95 11.38
N LEU A 216 7.43 6.23 10.48
CA LEU A 216 6.15 5.51 10.41
C LEU A 216 6.38 4.02 10.11
N VAL A 217 7.25 3.73 9.13
CA VAL A 217 7.67 2.36 8.80
C VAL A 217 8.30 1.69 10.01
N ALA A 218 9.19 2.38 10.73
CA ALA A 218 9.83 1.85 11.93
C ALA A 218 8.81 1.55 13.04
N LEU A 219 7.83 2.42 13.29
CA LEU A 219 6.75 2.17 14.25
C LEU A 219 5.94 0.93 13.87
N PHE A 220 5.59 0.79 12.60
CA PHE A 220 4.82 -0.34 12.11
C PHE A 220 5.60 -1.66 12.18
N VAL A 221 6.87 -1.69 11.76
CA VAL A 221 7.72 -2.88 11.85
C VAL A 221 7.91 -3.31 13.32
N ASN A 222 8.16 -2.36 14.22
CA ASN A 222 8.40 -2.64 15.64
C ASN A 222 7.11 -2.97 16.42
N SER A 223 5.93 -2.84 15.82
CA SER A 223 4.65 -3.15 16.47
C SER A 223 4.40 -4.65 16.66
N GLY A 224 5.11 -5.51 15.91
CA GLY A 224 4.84 -6.94 15.84
C GLY A 224 3.59 -7.33 15.05
N THR A 225 3.02 -6.40 14.25
CA THR A 225 1.87 -6.68 13.36
C THR A 225 2.24 -6.78 11.89
N ALA A 226 3.53 -6.64 11.56
CA ALA A 226 4.00 -6.42 10.19
C ALA A 226 4.32 -7.71 9.40
N ASP A 227 4.25 -8.88 10.02
CA ASP A 227 4.53 -10.16 9.36
C ASP A 227 3.26 -10.85 8.83
N CYS A 228 3.44 -11.76 7.87
CA CYS A 228 2.33 -12.45 7.22
C CYS A 228 1.56 -13.41 8.14
N GLU A 229 2.18 -13.93 9.21
CA GLU A 229 1.51 -14.80 10.19
C GLU A 229 0.54 -13.96 11.04
N SER A 230 0.98 -12.79 11.49
CA SER A 230 0.14 -11.81 12.17
C SER A 230 -1.05 -11.40 11.31
N LEU A 231 -0.82 -11.06 10.04
CA LEU A 231 -1.89 -10.69 9.10
C LEU A 231 -2.83 -11.87 8.83
N GLN A 232 -2.32 -13.08 8.67
CA GLN A 232 -3.12 -14.30 8.54
C GLN A 232 -4.05 -14.49 9.74
N ASN A 233 -3.52 -14.36 10.95
CA ASN A 233 -4.28 -14.55 12.20
C ASN A 233 -5.37 -13.48 12.38
N ILE A 234 -5.16 -12.27 11.87
CA ILE A 234 -6.16 -11.19 11.92
C ILE A 234 -7.24 -11.40 10.85
N TYR A 235 -6.83 -11.61 9.61
CA TYR A 235 -7.74 -11.55 8.47
C TYR A 235 -8.39 -12.89 8.16
N GLY A 236 -7.77 -14.03 8.47
CA GLY A 236 -8.34 -15.35 8.20
C GLY A 236 -9.77 -15.51 8.73
N PRO A 237 -10.01 -15.37 10.04
CA PRO A 237 -11.36 -15.47 10.61
C PRO A 237 -12.33 -14.42 10.07
N LYS A 238 -11.84 -13.22 9.76
CA LYS A 238 -12.67 -12.12 9.30
C LYS A 238 -13.06 -12.24 7.83
N VAL A 239 -12.19 -12.78 6.98
CA VAL A 239 -12.48 -13.09 5.58
C VAL A 239 -13.62 -14.10 5.51
N GLU A 240 -13.59 -15.12 6.37
CA GLU A 240 -14.68 -16.09 6.49
C GLU A 240 -15.99 -15.43 6.92
N ALA A 241 -15.95 -14.61 7.99
CA ALA A 241 -17.13 -13.90 8.48
C ALA A 241 -17.72 -12.90 7.47
N ASN A 242 -16.91 -12.39 6.53
CA ASN A 242 -17.30 -11.37 5.55
C ASN A 242 -17.26 -11.88 4.11
N GLN A 243 -17.49 -13.18 3.89
CA GLN A 243 -17.39 -13.84 2.58
C GLN A 243 -18.30 -13.27 1.47
N THR A 244 -19.31 -12.46 1.81
CA THR A 244 -20.20 -11.78 0.86
C THR A 244 -19.95 -10.26 0.76
N ASP A 245 -19.08 -9.69 1.59
CA ASP A 245 -18.76 -8.27 1.56
C ASP A 245 -17.60 -8.00 0.58
N LEU A 246 -17.96 -7.70 -0.67
CA LEU A 246 -17.00 -7.46 -1.74
C LEU A 246 -16.01 -6.33 -1.41
N ALA A 247 -16.47 -5.27 -0.74
CA ALA A 247 -15.62 -4.12 -0.41
C ALA A 247 -14.59 -4.51 0.65
N TYR A 248 -15.02 -5.24 1.68
CA TYR A 248 -14.12 -5.77 2.70
C TYR A 248 -13.09 -6.76 2.11
N LEU A 249 -13.54 -7.72 1.29
CA LEU A 249 -12.65 -8.71 0.69
C LEU A 249 -11.58 -8.07 -0.22
N LYS A 250 -11.98 -7.10 -1.05
CA LYS A 250 -11.03 -6.32 -1.88
C LYS A 250 -10.03 -5.56 -1.00
N LYS A 251 -10.49 -4.94 0.08
CA LYS A 251 -9.60 -4.26 1.04
C LYS A 251 -8.58 -5.23 1.65
N VAL A 252 -8.98 -6.42 2.08
CA VAL A 252 -8.04 -7.44 2.60
C VAL A 252 -7.01 -7.84 1.55
N ILE A 253 -7.45 -8.09 0.31
CA ILE A 253 -6.55 -8.43 -0.81
C ILE A 253 -5.50 -7.33 -1.02
N ASP A 254 -5.91 -6.05 -1.01
CA ASP A 254 -5.00 -4.93 -1.23
C ASP A 254 -4.00 -4.77 -0.09
N ILE A 255 -4.45 -4.92 1.17
CA ILE A 255 -3.57 -4.92 2.34
C ILE A 255 -2.53 -6.04 2.24
N MET A 256 -2.97 -7.26 1.95
CA MET A 256 -2.08 -8.41 1.82
C MET A 256 -1.09 -8.25 0.66
N LYS A 257 -1.48 -7.65 -0.46
CA LYS A 257 -0.56 -7.33 -1.57
C LYS A 257 0.48 -6.30 -1.17
N MET A 258 0.06 -5.22 -0.51
CA MET A 258 0.96 -4.16 -0.06
C MET A 258 2.00 -4.72 0.92
N MET A 259 1.56 -5.63 1.79
CA MET A 259 2.38 -6.35 2.76
C MET A 259 3.16 -7.53 2.17
N ARG A 260 3.00 -7.83 0.87
CA ARG A 260 3.62 -8.97 0.15
C ARG A 260 3.28 -10.34 0.75
N CYS A 261 2.10 -10.47 1.34
CA CYS A 261 1.57 -11.69 1.97
C CYS A 261 0.56 -12.43 1.08
N THR A 262 0.81 -12.47 -0.24
CA THR A 262 -0.09 -13.07 -1.24
C THR A 262 -0.14 -14.60 -1.22
N GLU A 263 0.76 -15.25 -0.47
CA GLU A 263 0.75 -16.70 -0.27
C GLU A 263 -0.05 -17.10 0.99
N SER A 264 -0.53 -16.13 1.78
CA SER A 264 -1.36 -16.40 2.97
C SER A 264 -2.71 -17.00 2.59
N GLU A 265 -3.25 -17.86 3.47
CA GLU A 265 -4.56 -18.48 3.26
C GLU A 265 -5.68 -17.43 3.28
N ALA A 266 -5.58 -16.39 4.10
CA ALA A 266 -6.52 -15.29 4.17
C ALA A 266 -6.59 -14.51 2.85
N TYR A 267 -5.43 -14.20 2.22
CA TYR A 267 -5.39 -13.57 0.90
C TYR A 267 -6.09 -14.44 -0.15
N GLN A 268 -5.69 -15.71 -0.17
CA GLN A 268 -6.19 -16.72 -1.08
C GLN A 268 -7.70 -16.93 -0.98
N GLN A 269 -8.21 -17.03 0.25
CA GLN A 269 -9.62 -17.20 0.52
C GLN A 269 -10.42 -15.94 0.18
N ALA A 270 -9.88 -14.76 0.47
CA ALA A 270 -10.51 -13.49 0.07
C ALA A 270 -10.61 -13.39 -1.45
N ALA A 271 -9.54 -13.71 -2.18
CA ALA A 271 -9.53 -13.74 -3.64
C ALA A 271 -10.57 -14.72 -4.20
N PHE A 272 -10.72 -15.89 -3.59
CA PHE A 272 -11.73 -16.86 -3.97
C PHE A 272 -13.17 -16.37 -3.71
N TYR A 273 -13.42 -15.68 -2.59
CA TYR A 273 -14.74 -15.08 -2.34
C TYR A 273 -15.06 -13.92 -3.29
N VAL A 274 -14.07 -13.06 -3.59
CA VAL A 274 -14.22 -12.05 -4.64
C VAL A 274 -14.55 -12.71 -5.98
N TYR A 275 -13.86 -13.80 -6.33
CA TYR A 275 -14.16 -14.57 -7.53
C TYR A 275 -15.62 -15.08 -7.56
N LYS A 276 -16.15 -15.59 -6.45
CA LYS A 276 -17.55 -16.04 -6.37
C LYS A 276 -18.57 -14.91 -6.58
N ILE A 277 -18.27 -13.71 -6.09
CA ILE A 277 -19.17 -12.55 -6.16
C ILE A 277 -19.08 -11.89 -7.54
N GLU A 278 -17.86 -11.70 -8.04
CA GLU A 278 -17.57 -11.04 -9.31
C GLU A 278 -16.61 -11.92 -10.13
N PRO A 279 -17.14 -12.98 -10.78
CA PRO A 279 -16.32 -13.85 -11.60
C PRO A 279 -15.69 -13.07 -12.75
N SER A 280 -14.38 -13.20 -12.88
CA SER A 280 -13.64 -12.71 -14.03
C SER A 280 -12.66 -13.77 -14.50
N ALA A 281 -12.31 -13.71 -15.78
CA ALA A 281 -11.38 -14.65 -16.37
C ALA A 281 -10.02 -14.66 -15.63
N ASP A 282 -9.55 -13.50 -15.18
CA ASP A 282 -8.28 -13.36 -14.46
C ASP A 282 -8.38 -13.85 -13.01
N ALA A 283 -9.52 -13.60 -12.32
CA ALA A 283 -9.74 -14.13 -10.97
C ALA A 283 -9.84 -15.67 -10.97
N ALA A 284 -10.54 -16.26 -11.95
CA ALA A 284 -10.59 -17.70 -12.15
C ALA A 284 -9.19 -18.28 -12.43
N THR A 285 -8.40 -17.61 -13.27
CA THR A 285 -6.99 -18.00 -13.54
C THR A 285 -6.15 -17.99 -12.25
N GLY A 286 -6.33 -16.97 -11.41
CA GLY A 286 -5.68 -16.90 -10.09
C GLY A 286 -6.06 -18.07 -9.18
N CYS A 287 -7.36 -18.41 -9.11
CA CYS A 287 -7.85 -19.57 -8.37
C CYS A 287 -7.26 -20.89 -8.92
N ALA A 288 -7.09 -21.00 -10.24
CA ALA A 288 -6.50 -22.17 -10.86
C ALA A 288 -5.05 -22.41 -10.44
N TYR A 289 -4.21 -21.37 -10.49
CA TYR A 289 -2.82 -21.45 -10.02
C TYR A 289 -2.72 -21.77 -8.54
N GLN A 290 -3.64 -21.23 -7.74
CA GLN A 290 -3.68 -21.50 -6.31
C GLN A 290 -4.05 -22.95 -6.03
N ALA A 291 -5.09 -23.49 -6.68
CA ALA A 291 -5.47 -24.90 -6.56
C ALA A 291 -4.29 -25.82 -6.96
N PHE A 292 -3.61 -25.49 -8.05
CA PHE A 292 -2.43 -26.22 -8.49
C PHE A 292 -1.29 -26.20 -7.47
N LYS A 293 -0.96 -25.03 -6.89
CA LYS A 293 0.05 -24.91 -5.82
C LYS A 293 -0.28 -25.78 -4.59
N LYS A 294 -1.56 -25.98 -4.29
CA LYS A 294 -2.05 -26.86 -3.21
C LYS A 294 -2.05 -28.35 -3.59
N GLY A 295 -1.69 -28.71 -4.82
CA GLY A 295 -1.73 -30.07 -5.34
C GLY A 295 -3.11 -30.52 -5.84
N ASP A 296 -4.12 -29.64 -5.83
CA ASP A 296 -5.45 -29.92 -6.37
C ASP A 296 -5.48 -29.65 -7.88
N ILE A 297 -5.00 -30.66 -8.64
CA ILE A 297 -4.93 -30.60 -10.09
C ILE A 297 -6.33 -30.54 -10.70
N ASP A 298 -7.29 -31.30 -10.18
CA ASP A 298 -8.64 -31.36 -10.73
C ASP A 298 -9.40 -30.05 -10.49
N GLY A 299 -9.22 -29.42 -9.32
CA GLY A 299 -9.72 -28.07 -9.05
C GLY A 299 -9.08 -27.01 -9.94
N ALA A 300 -7.77 -27.10 -10.18
CA ALA A 300 -7.07 -26.18 -11.08
C ALA A 300 -7.63 -26.24 -12.51
N VAL A 301 -7.88 -27.45 -13.02
CA VAL A 301 -8.50 -27.67 -14.34
C VAL A 301 -9.87 -27.01 -14.44
N LYS A 302 -10.72 -27.17 -13.42
CA LYS A 302 -12.06 -26.55 -13.38
C LYS A 302 -11.97 -25.02 -13.46
N PHE A 303 -11.11 -24.40 -12.64
CA PHE A 303 -10.93 -22.95 -12.66
C PHE A 303 -10.33 -22.45 -13.98
N PHE A 304 -9.41 -23.18 -14.60
CA PHE A 304 -8.91 -22.83 -15.93
C PHE A 304 -10.01 -22.90 -17.00
N ASP A 305 -10.89 -23.89 -16.96
CA ASP A 305 -12.02 -23.97 -17.88
C ASP A 305 -13.03 -22.83 -17.66
N GLU A 306 -13.32 -22.48 -16.41
CA GLU A 306 -14.13 -21.29 -16.06
C GLU A 306 -13.48 -20.01 -16.57
N ALA A 307 -12.16 -19.85 -16.38
CA ALA A 307 -11.40 -18.70 -16.88
C ALA A 307 -11.51 -18.55 -18.41
N ILE A 308 -11.36 -19.65 -19.14
CA ILE A 308 -11.51 -19.68 -20.61
C ILE A 308 -12.95 -19.37 -21.03
N GLY A 309 -13.94 -19.82 -20.26
CA GLY A 309 -15.36 -19.57 -20.51
C GLY A 309 -15.78 -18.13 -20.26
N LEU A 310 -15.20 -17.47 -19.25
CA LEU A 310 -15.46 -16.07 -18.90
C LEU A 310 -14.74 -15.08 -19.82
N GLU A 311 -13.63 -15.49 -20.42
CA GLU A 311 -12.90 -14.65 -21.37
C GLU A 311 -13.70 -14.49 -22.67
N THR A 312 -13.63 -13.33 -23.30
CA THR A 312 -14.33 -13.07 -24.58
C THR A 312 -13.36 -12.95 -25.74
N ASP A 313 -12.14 -12.46 -25.48
CA ASP A 313 -11.11 -12.33 -26.50
C ASP A 313 -10.44 -13.67 -26.80
N ASN A 314 -10.38 -14.04 -28.09
CA ASN A 314 -9.82 -15.34 -28.50
C ASN A 314 -8.32 -15.46 -28.25
N VAL A 315 -7.55 -14.35 -28.34
CA VAL A 315 -6.12 -14.38 -28.05
C VAL A 315 -5.92 -14.67 -26.56
N LYS A 316 -6.65 -13.97 -25.68
CA LYS A 316 -6.62 -14.23 -24.23
C LYS A 316 -7.15 -15.60 -23.85
N LYS A 317 -8.15 -16.14 -24.55
CA LYS A 317 -8.60 -17.54 -24.38
C LYS A 317 -7.47 -18.52 -24.70
N ALA A 318 -6.72 -18.27 -25.78
CA ALA A 318 -5.58 -19.07 -26.16
C ALA A 318 -4.49 -19.02 -25.08
N GLU A 319 -4.17 -17.85 -24.54
CA GLU A 319 -3.21 -17.67 -23.45
C GLU A 319 -3.65 -18.42 -22.18
N LYS A 320 -4.92 -18.32 -21.79
CA LYS A 320 -5.46 -19.03 -20.61
C LYS A 320 -5.48 -20.55 -20.80
N ALA A 321 -5.82 -21.04 -21.99
CA ALA A 321 -5.73 -22.46 -22.33
C ALA A 321 -4.27 -22.95 -22.33
N TYR A 322 -3.34 -22.14 -22.82
CA TYR A 322 -1.91 -22.46 -22.77
C TYR A 322 -1.36 -22.48 -21.34
N ALA A 323 -1.78 -21.54 -20.47
CA ALA A 323 -1.45 -21.55 -19.06
C ALA A 323 -1.90 -22.85 -18.37
N ALA A 324 -3.13 -23.30 -18.63
CA ALA A 324 -3.62 -24.58 -18.16
C ALA A 324 -2.76 -25.75 -18.66
N ALA A 325 -2.38 -25.74 -19.94
CA ALA A 325 -1.51 -26.74 -20.52
C ALA A 325 -0.13 -26.79 -19.85
N ALA A 326 0.49 -25.64 -19.59
CA ALA A 326 1.80 -25.55 -18.94
C ALA A 326 1.75 -26.10 -17.50
N VAL A 327 0.69 -25.77 -16.75
CA VAL A 327 0.44 -26.32 -15.41
C VAL A 327 0.32 -27.84 -15.47
N LEU A 328 -0.51 -28.38 -16.35
CA LEU A 328 -0.71 -29.82 -16.51
C LEU A 328 0.56 -30.54 -16.98
N ALA A 329 1.36 -29.90 -17.83
CA ALA A 329 2.65 -30.42 -18.28
C ALA A 329 3.61 -30.57 -17.09
N SER A 330 3.70 -29.56 -16.22
CA SER A 330 4.52 -29.61 -15.00
C SER A 330 4.04 -30.69 -14.02
N ALA A 331 2.73 -30.96 -13.99
CA ALA A 331 2.11 -32.05 -13.24
C ALA A 331 2.26 -33.44 -13.90
N LYS A 332 2.98 -33.54 -15.01
CA LYS A 332 3.15 -34.75 -15.84
C LYS A 332 1.83 -35.35 -16.37
N LYS A 333 0.76 -34.55 -16.47
CA LYS A 333 -0.52 -34.94 -17.08
C LYS A 333 -0.48 -34.75 -18.59
N LEU A 334 0.42 -35.48 -19.27
CA LEU A 334 0.85 -35.20 -20.65
C LEU A 334 -0.33 -35.14 -21.66
N SER A 335 -1.24 -36.11 -21.61
CA SER A 335 -2.38 -36.15 -22.54
C SER A 335 -3.36 -34.98 -22.33
N GLN A 336 -3.60 -34.57 -21.08
CA GLN A 336 -4.46 -33.42 -20.77
C GLN A 336 -3.76 -32.11 -21.18
N ALA A 337 -2.46 -31.97 -20.90
CA ALA A 337 -1.66 -30.82 -21.32
C ALA A 337 -1.71 -30.62 -22.84
N ARG A 338 -1.60 -31.71 -23.63
CA ARG A 338 -1.79 -31.66 -25.08
C ARG A 338 -3.19 -31.18 -25.47
N ALA A 339 -4.23 -31.70 -24.83
CA ALA A 339 -5.61 -31.31 -25.13
C ALA A 339 -5.82 -29.79 -24.93
N TYR A 340 -5.25 -29.21 -23.87
CA TYR A 340 -5.27 -27.76 -23.64
C TYR A 340 -4.41 -26.98 -24.63
N CYS A 341 -3.25 -27.50 -25.06
CA CYS A 341 -2.50 -26.90 -26.17
C CYS A 341 -3.33 -26.86 -27.46
N GLN A 342 -4.03 -27.95 -27.77
CA GLN A 342 -4.93 -28.01 -28.94
C GLN A 342 -6.10 -27.04 -28.79
N LYS A 343 -6.66 -26.88 -27.58
CA LYS A 343 -7.68 -25.87 -27.28
C LYS A 343 -7.15 -24.45 -27.51
N ALA A 344 -5.92 -24.17 -27.06
CA ALA A 344 -5.26 -22.87 -27.28
C ALA A 344 -5.07 -22.59 -28.78
N ILE A 345 -4.58 -23.57 -29.54
CA ILE A 345 -4.43 -23.50 -31.00
C ILE A 345 -5.78 -23.25 -31.68
N GLY A 346 -6.85 -23.90 -31.20
CA GLY A 346 -8.19 -23.71 -31.73
C GLY A 346 -8.75 -22.29 -31.52
N PHE A 347 -8.29 -21.57 -30.49
CA PHE A 347 -8.64 -20.16 -30.30
C PHE A 347 -7.72 -19.21 -31.08
N ASN A 348 -6.44 -19.55 -31.22
CA ASN A 348 -5.47 -18.77 -31.97
C ASN A 348 -4.46 -19.68 -32.68
N GLU A 349 -4.67 -19.91 -33.99
CA GLU A 349 -3.80 -20.76 -34.80
C GLU A 349 -2.40 -20.18 -35.00
N ASN A 350 -2.24 -18.87 -34.82
CA ASN A 350 -0.96 -18.16 -34.91
C ASN A 350 -0.22 -18.11 -33.58
N TYR A 351 -0.66 -18.86 -32.57
CA TYR A 351 0.03 -18.94 -31.29
C TYR A 351 1.07 -20.06 -31.31
N GLY A 352 2.35 -19.72 -31.41
CA GLY A 352 3.43 -20.69 -31.57
C GLY A 352 3.74 -21.51 -30.31
N ALA A 353 3.61 -20.91 -29.14
CA ALA A 353 4.01 -21.52 -27.87
C ALA A 353 3.30 -22.87 -27.55
N PRO A 354 1.97 -23.04 -27.78
CA PRO A 354 1.32 -24.33 -27.67
C PRO A 354 1.94 -25.45 -28.53
N TYR A 355 2.40 -25.15 -29.75
CA TYR A 355 3.05 -26.13 -30.62
C TYR A 355 4.39 -26.57 -30.04
N ILE A 356 5.18 -25.63 -29.51
CA ILE A 356 6.45 -25.92 -28.84
C ILE A 356 6.22 -26.78 -27.60
N LEU A 357 5.20 -26.47 -26.80
CA LEU A 357 4.87 -27.27 -25.62
C LEU A 357 4.46 -28.70 -26.01
N ILE A 358 3.63 -28.90 -27.04
CA ILE A 358 3.32 -30.24 -27.55
C ILE A 358 4.60 -30.99 -27.97
N ALA A 359 5.51 -30.31 -28.68
CA ALA A 359 6.78 -30.90 -29.09
C ALA A 359 7.61 -31.38 -27.89
N ASN A 360 7.69 -30.57 -26.83
CA ASN A 360 8.37 -30.93 -25.59
C ASN A 360 7.69 -32.09 -24.87
N LEU A 361 6.34 -32.10 -24.82
CA LEU A 361 5.59 -33.23 -24.23
C LEU A 361 5.89 -34.55 -24.96
N TYR A 362 6.00 -34.55 -26.29
CA TYR A 362 6.37 -35.73 -27.08
C TYR A 362 7.81 -36.17 -26.81
N ALA A 363 8.74 -35.21 -26.75
CA ALA A 363 10.15 -35.48 -26.45
C ALA A 363 10.38 -36.04 -25.04
N MET A 364 9.49 -35.76 -24.08
CA MET A 364 9.55 -36.31 -22.71
C MET A 364 9.16 -37.80 -22.63
N SER A 365 8.43 -38.33 -23.60
CA SER A 365 7.92 -39.71 -23.61
C SER A 365 8.11 -40.36 -24.99
N PRO A 366 9.35 -40.46 -25.52
CA PRO A 366 9.57 -40.91 -26.89
C PRO A 366 9.38 -42.42 -27.07
N ASN A 367 9.32 -43.18 -25.99
CA ASN A 367 9.27 -44.65 -26.01
C ASN A 367 7.81 -45.13 -26.00
N TRP A 368 7.38 -45.76 -27.08
CA TRP A 368 6.02 -46.24 -27.28
C TRP A 368 5.95 -47.69 -27.79
N SER A 369 7.10 -48.32 -28.04
CA SER A 369 7.26 -49.72 -28.45
C SER A 369 8.56 -50.31 -27.88
N ASP A 370 8.74 -51.62 -28.00
CA ASP A 370 10.00 -52.28 -27.63
C ASP A 370 11.13 -52.05 -28.67
N GLU A 371 10.79 -51.52 -29.84
CA GLU A 371 11.74 -51.26 -30.92
C GLU A 371 12.33 -49.85 -30.80
N SER A 372 13.63 -49.79 -30.42
CA SER A 372 14.31 -48.53 -30.19
C SER A 372 14.35 -47.62 -31.42
N ALA A 373 14.43 -48.19 -32.63
CA ALA A 373 14.42 -47.39 -33.85
C ALA A 373 13.06 -46.72 -34.10
N LEU A 374 11.95 -47.41 -33.80
CA LEU A 374 10.59 -46.86 -33.92
C LEU A 374 10.33 -45.78 -32.86
N ASN A 375 10.85 -45.95 -31.65
CA ASN A 375 10.74 -44.93 -30.59
C ASN A 375 11.38 -43.59 -31.01
N LYS A 376 12.51 -43.63 -31.74
CA LYS A 376 13.15 -42.42 -32.28
C LYS A 376 12.31 -41.72 -33.34
N CYS A 377 11.36 -42.39 -34.00
CA CYS A 377 10.44 -41.72 -34.93
C CYS A 377 9.58 -40.66 -34.25
N THR A 378 9.42 -40.71 -32.92
CA THR A 378 8.74 -39.64 -32.16
C THR A 378 9.39 -38.27 -32.42
N TYR A 379 10.70 -38.22 -32.65
CA TYR A 379 11.39 -36.96 -32.91
C TYR A 379 11.03 -36.35 -34.28
N PHE A 380 10.51 -37.11 -35.24
CA PHE A 380 9.93 -36.53 -36.46
C PHE A 380 8.66 -35.73 -36.13
N ALA A 381 7.77 -36.28 -35.29
CA ALA A 381 6.58 -35.58 -34.83
C ALA A 381 6.92 -34.34 -33.97
N VAL A 382 7.97 -34.42 -33.14
CA VAL A 382 8.51 -33.26 -32.41
C VAL A 382 8.93 -32.16 -33.39
N ILE A 383 9.72 -32.50 -34.41
CA ILE A 383 10.18 -31.54 -35.43
C ILE A 383 9.02 -30.97 -36.22
N ASP A 384 7.98 -31.75 -36.54
CA ASP A 384 6.77 -31.27 -37.23
C ASP A 384 6.09 -30.13 -36.46
N LYS A 385 5.92 -30.31 -35.15
CA LYS A 385 5.31 -29.30 -34.29
C LYS A 385 6.17 -28.05 -34.20
N LEU A 386 7.49 -28.19 -34.06
CA LEU A 386 8.41 -27.05 -34.01
C LEU A 386 8.47 -26.30 -35.34
N GLN A 387 8.43 -27.01 -36.47
CA GLN A 387 8.34 -26.40 -37.80
C GLN A 387 7.03 -25.63 -37.95
N ARG A 388 5.92 -26.19 -37.48
CA ARG A 388 4.63 -25.50 -37.48
C ARG A 388 4.66 -24.26 -36.58
N ALA A 389 5.24 -24.36 -35.38
CA ALA A 389 5.35 -23.25 -34.42
C ALA A 389 5.98 -22.01 -35.06
N LYS A 390 7.18 -22.14 -35.65
CA LYS A 390 7.87 -21.02 -36.30
C LYS A 390 7.21 -20.54 -37.60
N GLN A 391 6.40 -21.39 -38.23
CA GLN A 391 5.69 -21.03 -39.45
C GLN A 391 4.50 -20.12 -39.15
N VAL A 392 3.75 -20.43 -38.09
CA VAL A 392 2.54 -19.67 -37.71
C VAL A 392 2.86 -18.48 -36.81
N ASP A 393 3.98 -18.53 -36.09
CA ASP A 393 4.43 -17.52 -35.17
C ASP A 393 5.94 -17.28 -35.33
N PRO A 394 6.34 -16.26 -36.11
CA PRO A 394 7.75 -15.92 -36.28
C PRO A 394 8.46 -15.51 -34.98
N SER A 395 7.74 -15.09 -33.94
CA SER A 395 8.35 -14.65 -32.68
C SER A 395 9.03 -15.78 -31.91
N VAL A 396 8.58 -17.03 -32.12
CA VAL A 396 9.17 -18.23 -31.49
C VAL A 396 10.19 -18.94 -32.39
N ALA A 397 10.55 -18.35 -33.53
CA ALA A 397 11.37 -19.02 -34.54
C ALA A 397 12.77 -19.40 -34.03
N GLU A 398 13.39 -18.57 -33.20
CA GLU A 398 14.71 -18.84 -32.62
C GLU A 398 14.68 -20.07 -31.70
N GLU A 399 13.74 -20.10 -30.75
CA GLU A 399 13.54 -21.24 -29.84
C GLU A 399 13.22 -22.51 -30.61
N ALA A 400 12.29 -22.43 -31.58
CA ALA A 400 11.91 -23.56 -32.41
C ALA A 400 13.10 -24.10 -33.22
N ASN A 401 13.92 -23.23 -33.83
CA ASN A 401 15.10 -23.65 -34.59
C ASN A 401 16.16 -24.33 -33.70
N SER A 402 16.37 -23.81 -32.48
CA SER A 402 17.26 -24.43 -31.50
C SER A 402 16.80 -25.85 -31.15
N LEU A 403 15.51 -26.01 -30.83
CA LEU A 403 14.93 -27.32 -30.52
C LEU A 403 14.94 -28.25 -31.74
N ILE A 404 14.70 -27.76 -32.95
CA ILE A 404 14.81 -28.55 -34.18
C ILE A 404 16.24 -29.07 -34.34
N GLY A 405 17.26 -28.22 -34.16
CA GLY A 405 18.67 -28.63 -34.23
C GLY A 405 18.99 -29.73 -33.23
N ARG A 406 18.52 -29.58 -31.98
CA ARG A 406 18.68 -30.60 -30.93
C ARG A 406 18.00 -31.92 -31.29
N TYR A 407 16.71 -31.89 -31.64
CA TYR A 407 15.93 -33.12 -31.86
C TYR A 407 16.21 -33.80 -33.21
N SER A 408 16.73 -33.08 -34.19
CA SER A 408 17.21 -33.67 -35.46
C SER A 408 18.34 -34.67 -35.24
N GLY A 409 19.17 -34.49 -34.20
CA GLY A 409 20.21 -35.45 -33.84
C GLY A 409 19.69 -36.73 -33.16
N HIS A 410 18.41 -36.78 -32.80
CA HIS A 410 17.79 -37.91 -32.11
C HIS A 410 16.91 -38.80 -33.01
N THR A 411 16.74 -38.43 -34.28
CA THR A 411 16.00 -39.22 -35.27
C THR A 411 16.70 -40.56 -35.57
N PRO A 412 15.97 -41.59 -36.03
CA PRO A 412 16.56 -42.88 -36.38
C PRO A 412 17.43 -42.80 -37.65
N GLN A 413 18.36 -43.74 -37.80
CA GLN A 413 19.11 -43.85 -39.06
C GLN A 413 18.23 -44.55 -40.12
N ALA A 414 18.32 -44.12 -41.37
CA ALA A 414 17.54 -44.69 -42.47
C ALA A 414 17.71 -46.22 -42.60
N LYS A 415 18.93 -46.73 -42.34
CA LYS A 415 19.22 -48.17 -42.37
C LYS A 415 18.42 -48.95 -41.32
N ASP A 416 18.24 -48.38 -40.11
CA ASP A 416 17.59 -49.05 -39.00
C ASP A 416 16.08 -49.18 -39.28
N LEU A 417 15.50 -48.15 -39.89
CA LEU A 417 14.10 -48.16 -40.35
C LEU A 417 13.90 -49.09 -41.55
N PHE A 418 14.86 -49.15 -42.48
CA PHE A 418 14.78 -50.04 -43.63
C PHE A 418 14.71 -51.52 -43.22
N MET A 419 15.49 -51.92 -42.19
CA MET A 419 15.43 -53.28 -41.63
C MET A 419 14.06 -53.61 -41.01
N LEU A 420 13.26 -52.59 -40.67
CA LEU A 420 11.90 -52.71 -40.14
C LEU A 420 10.83 -52.53 -41.22
N GLY A 421 11.22 -52.45 -42.50
CA GLY A 421 10.30 -52.31 -43.63
C GLY A 421 9.82 -50.88 -43.91
N TYR A 422 10.43 -49.88 -43.28
CA TYR A 422 10.11 -48.46 -43.49
C TYR A 422 11.17 -47.76 -44.34
N LYS A 423 10.74 -46.85 -45.22
CA LYS A 423 11.63 -45.96 -45.99
C LYS A 423 11.25 -44.50 -45.81
N GLN A 424 12.16 -43.61 -46.21
CA GLN A 424 11.91 -42.17 -46.28
C GLN A 424 10.63 -41.89 -47.10
N GLY A 425 9.80 -40.99 -46.59
CA GLY A 425 8.50 -40.65 -47.18
C GLY A 425 7.34 -41.55 -46.72
N ASP A 426 7.60 -42.68 -46.06
CA ASP A 426 6.53 -43.49 -45.47
C ASP A 426 5.88 -42.75 -44.28
N ARG A 427 4.60 -43.05 -44.05
CA ARG A 427 3.87 -42.57 -42.88
C ARG A 427 4.03 -43.54 -41.72
N ILE A 428 4.24 -43.00 -40.52
CA ILE A 428 4.31 -43.77 -39.28
C ILE A 428 3.43 -43.13 -38.22
N THR A 429 2.62 -43.95 -37.54
CA THR A 429 1.81 -43.51 -36.40
C THR A 429 2.59 -43.79 -35.12
N ILE A 430 2.87 -42.74 -34.36
CA ILE A 430 3.52 -42.83 -33.05
C ILE A 430 2.50 -43.40 -32.06
N GLY A 431 2.84 -44.54 -31.45
CA GLY A 431 1.97 -45.23 -30.52
C GLY A 431 1.85 -44.56 -29.14
N GLY A 432 1.29 -45.30 -28.19
CA GLY A 432 1.07 -44.82 -26.83
C GLY A 432 0.04 -43.69 -26.77
N TRP A 433 0.26 -42.72 -25.88
CA TRP A 433 -0.66 -41.58 -25.70
C TRP A 433 -0.50 -40.51 -26.80
N ILE A 434 0.58 -40.56 -27.59
CA ILE A 434 0.88 -39.59 -28.65
C ILE A 434 -0.08 -39.78 -29.83
N GLY A 435 -0.19 -40.97 -30.42
CA GLY A 435 -1.22 -41.27 -31.42
C GLY A 435 -1.22 -40.38 -32.67
N GLU A 436 -0.13 -39.64 -32.95
CA GLU A 436 -0.01 -38.78 -34.14
C GLU A 436 0.71 -39.51 -35.27
N THR A 437 0.28 -39.26 -36.51
CA THR A 437 0.97 -39.74 -37.70
C THR A 437 1.92 -38.67 -38.23
N THR A 438 3.17 -39.06 -38.47
CA THR A 438 4.22 -38.23 -39.07
C THR A 438 4.81 -38.91 -40.31
N THR A 439 5.62 -38.18 -41.06
CA THR A 439 6.33 -38.66 -42.25
C THR A 439 7.80 -38.86 -41.93
N ILE A 440 8.36 -40.02 -42.29
CA ILE A 440 9.78 -40.35 -42.11
C ILE A 440 10.61 -39.45 -43.03
N ARG A 441 11.55 -38.69 -42.46
CA ARG A 441 12.39 -37.71 -43.18
C ARG A 441 13.78 -38.21 -43.50
#